data_AF-A0A7C3ZAE7-F1
#
_entry.id   AF-A0A7C3ZAE7-F1
#
_cell.length_a   1.000
_cell.length_b   1.000
_cell.length_c   1.000
_cell.angle_alpha   90.00
_cell.angle_beta   90.00
_cell.angle_gamma   90.00
#
_symmetry.space_group_name_H-M   'P 1'
#
loop_
_entity.id
_entity.type
_entity.pdbx_description
1 polymer ?
#
loop_
_entity_poly.entity_id
_entity_poly.type
_entity_poly.pdbx_seq_one_letter_code
_entity_poly.pdbx_strand_id
1 'polypeptide(L)'
;SNVFKGIGKVIAGQIYEKFKDKTLDIIDNEPEKLKEVDGIGPIKLATVLKGLNESYGLRKTIMFFKPYQFSDYQIKAIYNQFKDKSVSIAEENPYLFTEIKGIGFKKADIMAEKLGIKKDDPNRIKEAVKYVISQICENSGNCYVYYKNIRDGIKEIIENLSETDLRNYIDDLIKEKKLITDLDSVKENNIGLLKIYLPVYYYSELGVSKELKRIAKPAASAAKNNSEDTESADKFLEHGKNKISLTDEQKIAVLNSLNYKISIISGGPGTGKSTVIKTIAGLYKEKKIALTSLSGKAAQRLSDIVKPEYGEHAESKIDISTIHRLLKAQYDRQTNESFFTFNENNRLPHDLIVIDEMSMVDIIIFYKLLKAVKDSAVLVLVGDVNQIPSVSPGDVLRDLIYSAFFPVTFLTKVFRQDEGGLININAHNLLNNKRFITGGTEKGIKEFIIKYKKEYDTANTGKNELLKDFADFIKRISDKRINKKTNNAYTAYANSKISTLIFDDIQVLTPMRKGDLGYNNLNKV
;
A
#
# COMPACT_ATOMS: atom_id res chain seq x y z
N SER A 1 -13.13 31.38 -6.54
CA SER A 1 -13.07 30.98 -5.12
C SER A 1 -14.46 30.53 -4.73
N ASN A 2 -14.64 29.30 -4.25
CA ASN A 2 -15.95 28.82 -3.76
C ASN A 2 -16.28 29.32 -2.34
N VAL A 3 -15.42 30.17 -1.75
CA VAL A 3 -15.56 30.65 -0.36
C VAL A 3 -16.36 31.96 -0.29
N PHE A 4 -16.36 32.77 -1.35
CA PHE A 4 -17.08 34.05 -1.41
C PHE A 4 -18.05 34.06 -2.59
N LYS A 5 -19.30 33.62 -2.37
CA LYS A 5 -20.36 33.73 -3.39
C LYS A 5 -20.57 35.22 -3.72
N GLY A 6 -20.44 35.56 -5.00
CA GLY A 6 -20.65 36.94 -5.50
C GLY A 6 -19.39 37.80 -5.65
N ILE A 7 -18.21 37.35 -5.20
CA ILE A 7 -16.93 38.08 -5.38
C ILE A 7 -16.01 37.34 -6.35
N GLY A 8 -15.84 37.91 -7.55
CA GLY A 8 -14.86 37.44 -8.53
C GLY A 8 -13.43 37.90 -8.22
N LYS A 9 -12.43 37.33 -8.91
CA LYS A 9 -11.00 37.65 -8.70
C LYS A 9 -10.68 39.15 -8.84
N VAL A 10 -11.36 39.84 -9.76
CA VAL A 10 -11.19 41.28 -10.00
C VAL A 10 -11.65 42.11 -8.80
N ILE A 11 -12.87 41.86 -8.31
CA ILE A 11 -13.44 42.56 -7.16
C ILE A 11 -12.64 42.24 -5.89
N ALA A 12 -12.21 40.99 -5.70
CA ALA A 12 -11.33 40.62 -4.57
C ALA A 12 -10.02 41.42 -4.57
N GLY A 13 -9.44 41.65 -5.76
CA GLY A 13 -8.27 42.52 -5.92
C GLY A 13 -8.57 43.97 -5.55
N GLN A 14 -9.70 44.52 -5.97
CA GLN A 14 -10.12 45.90 -5.65
C GLN A 14 -10.39 46.09 -4.16
N ILE A 15 -11.02 45.11 -3.49
CA ILE A 15 -11.23 45.12 -2.04
C ILE A 15 -9.87 45.15 -1.32
N TYR A 16 -8.94 44.27 -1.72
CA TYR A 16 -7.60 44.24 -1.11
C TYR A 16 -6.81 45.52 -1.36
N GLU A 17 -6.89 46.10 -2.56
CA GLU A 17 -6.23 47.36 -2.86
C GLU A 17 -6.76 48.52 -2.03
N LYS A 18 -8.06 48.54 -1.73
CA LYS A 18 -8.67 49.60 -0.92
C LYS A 18 -8.37 49.47 0.57
N PHE A 19 -8.50 48.26 1.11
CA PHE A 19 -8.46 48.04 2.57
C PHE A 19 -7.15 47.42 3.07
N LYS A 20 -6.30 46.93 2.17
CA LYS A 20 -4.97 46.34 2.45
C LYS A 20 -5.04 45.37 3.63
N ASP A 21 -4.22 45.56 4.65
CA ASP A 21 -4.12 44.68 5.81
C ASP A 21 -5.41 44.62 6.65
N LYS A 22 -6.28 45.64 6.54
CA LYS A 22 -7.59 45.71 7.21
C LYS A 22 -8.71 45.02 6.45
N THR A 23 -8.43 44.44 5.28
CA THR A 23 -9.45 43.81 4.41
C THR A 23 -10.28 42.78 5.17
N LEU A 24 -9.65 41.89 5.93
CA LEU A 24 -10.36 40.85 6.68
C LEU A 24 -11.14 41.41 7.86
N ASP A 25 -10.57 42.38 8.56
CA ASP A 25 -11.20 43.05 9.71
C ASP A 25 -12.48 43.80 9.29
N ILE A 26 -12.43 44.51 8.16
CA ILE A 26 -13.60 45.18 7.58
C ILE A 26 -14.64 44.16 7.12
N ILE A 27 -14.23 43.02 6.56
CA ILE A 27 -15.15 41.96 6.15
C ILE A 27 -15.88 41.33 7.35
N ASP A 28 -15.24 41.24 8.52
CA ASP A 28 -15.80 40.56 9.68
C ASP A 28 -16.54 41.51 10.64
N ASN A 29 -16.09 42.76 10.80
CA ASN A 29 -16.64 43.72 11.78
C ASN A 29 -17.44 44.87 11.15
N GLU A 30 -17.10 45.29 9.93
CA GLU A 30 -17.72 46.45 9.26
C GLU A 30 -18.05 46.18 7.78
N PRO A 31 -18.74 45.08 7.43
CA PRO A 31 -18.84 44.64 6.04
C PRO A 31 -19.66 45.59 5.15
N GLU A 32 -20.39 46.54 5.74
CA GLU A 32 -21.07 47.63 5.00
C GLU A 32 -20.09 48.54 4.25
N LYS A 33 -18.85 48.70 4.72
CA LYS A 33 -17.80 49.48 4.05
C LYS A 33 -17.41 48.90 2.69
N LEU A 34 -17.77 47.64 2.39
CA LEU A 34 -17.56 47.06 1.07
C LEU A 34 -18.32 47.81 -0.05
N LYS A 35 -19.37 48.60 0.27
CA LYS A 35 -20.03 49.50 -0.71
C LYS A 35 -19.08 50.54 -1.30
N GLU A 36 -18.00 50.87 -0.59
CA GLU A 36 -17.06 51.88 -1.05
C GLU A 36 -16.13 51.38 -2.17
N VAL A 37 -16.20 50.10 -2.53
CA VAL A 37 -15.44 49.51 -3.63
C VAL A 37 -16.28 49.54 -4.92
N ASP A 38 -15.70 50.08 -5.99
CA ASP A 38 -16.35 50.15 -7.29
C ASP A 38 -16.79 48.77 -7.79
N GLY A 39 -18.08 48.63 -8.10
CA GLY A 39 -18.70 47.37 -8.54
C GLY A 39 -19.42 46.57 -7.46
N ILE A 40 -19.49 47.07 -6.22
CA ILE A 40 -20.28 46.49 -5.11
C ILE A 40 -21.50 47.37 -4.79
N GLY A 41 -22.56 47.24 -5.58
CA GLY A 41 -23.86 47.86 -5.30
C GLY A 41 -24.68 47.15 -4.20
N PRO A 42 -25.82 47.71 -3.77
CA PRO A 42 -26.60 47.20 -2.62
C PRO A 42 -27.07 45.74 -2.75
N ILE A 43 -27.48 45.31 -3.95
CA ILE A 43 -27.89 43.92 -4.23
C ILE A 43 -26.71 42.95 -4.09
N LYS A 44 -25.55 43.37 -4.60
CA LYS A 44 -24.32 42.57 -4.56
C LYS A 44 -23.78 42.49 -3.14
N LEU A 45 -23.84 43.58 -2.39
CA LEU A 45 -23.50 43.61 -0.97
C LEU A 45 -24.39 42.65 -0.18
N ALA A 46 -25.71 42.66 -0.37
CA ALA A 46 -26.60 41.71 0.32
C ALA A 46 -26.24 40.25 0.03
N THR A 47 -25.87 39.95 -1.23
CA THR A 47 -25.40 38.62 -1.65
C THR A 47 -24.07 38.25 -0.99
N VAL A 48 -23.15 39.21 -0.92
CA VAL A 48 -21.84 39.07 -0.26
C VAL A 48 -22.04 38.85 1.23
N LEU A 49 -22.81 39.68 1.93
CA LEU A 49 -23.11 39.56 3.36
C LEU A 49 -23.72 38.20 3.69
N LYS A 50 -24.67 37.72 2.87
CA LYS A 50 -25.24 36.38 3.01
C LYS A 50 -24.17 35.30 2.87
N GLY A 51 -23.33 35.37 1.84
CA GLY A 51 -22.21 34.45 1.64
C GLY A 51 -21.12 34.55 2.72
N LEU A 52 -20.92 35.74 3.29
CA LEU A 52 -19.95 36.00 4.35
C LEU A 52 -20.41 35.39 5.67
N ASN A 53 -21.70 35.53 6.00
CA ASN A 53 -22.30 34.89 7.17
C ASN A 53 -22.34 33.36 7.01
N GLU A 54 -22.69 32.85 5.83
CA GLU A 54 -22.65 31.41 5.53
C GLU A 54 -21.24 30.80 5.66
N SER A 55 -20.18 31.61 5.50
CA SER A 55 -18.78 31.15 5.52
C SER A 55 -17.98 31.59 6.76
N TYR A 56 -18.59 32.33 7.69
CA TYR A 56 -17.90 32.92 8.85
C TYR A 56 -17.17 31.86 9.69
N GLY A 57 -17.85 30.78 10.08
CA GLY A 57 -17.26 29.69 10.85
C GLY A 57 -16.06 29.03 10.14
N LEU A 58 -16.16 28.84 8.82
CA LEU A 58 -15.06 28.28 8.02
C LEU A 58 -13.87 29.24 7.94
N ARG A 59 -14.10 30.56 7.79
CA ARG A 59 -13.03 31.57 7.77
C ARG A 59 -12.29 31.62 9.09
N LYS A 60 -13.03 31.67 10.22
CA LYS A 60 -12.46 31.63 11.57
C LYS A 60 -11.59 30.39 11.76
N THR A 61 -12.08 29.23 11.30
CA THR A 61 -11.32 27.97 11.32
C THR A 61 -10.05 28.06 10.46
N ILE A 62 -10.13 28.61 9.24
CA ILE A 62 -8.94 28.79 8.39
C ILE A 62 -7.88 29.65 9.08
N MET A 63 -8.27 30.80 9.63
CA MET A 63 -7.34 31.71 10.30
C MET A 63 -6.68 31.06 11.51
N PHE A 64 -7.44 30.31 12.30
CA PHE A 64 -6.93 29.65 13.50
C PHE A 64 -5.95 28.51 13.16
N PHE A 65 -6.26 27.65 12.18
CA PHE A 65 -5.46 26.45 11.90
C PHE A 65 -4.23 26.72 11.01
N LYS A 66 -4.19 27.83 10.27
CA LYS A 66 -3.07 28.15 9.36
C LYS A 66 -1.71 28.30 10.02
N PRO A 67 -1.56 29.02 11.17
CA PRO A 67 -0.30 29.11 11.91
C PRO A 67 0.28 27.75 12.35
N TYR A 68 -0.56 26.74 12.50
CA TYR A 68 -0.17 25.36 12.83
C TYR A 68 0.14 24.51 11.59
N GLN A 69 0.31 25.14 10.42
CA GLN A 69 0.67 24.51 9.15
C GLN A 69 -0.32 23.46 8.64
N PHE A 70 -1.61 23.59 8.98
CA PHE A 70 -2.65 22.76 8.39
C PHE A 70 -2.89 23.16 6.92
N SER A 71 -2.98 22.16 6.04
CA SER A 71 -3.32 22.39 4.64
C SER A 71 -4.79 22.80 4.52
N ASP A 72 -5.16 23.53 3.46
CA ASP A 72 -6.55 23.93 3.25
C ASP A 72 -7.52 22.75 3.26
N TYR A 73 -7.04 21.60 2.82
CA TYR A 73 -7.77 20.34 2.87
C TYR A 73 -8.03 19.90 4.32
N GLN A 74 -6.99 19.81 5.15
CA GLN A 74 -7.14 19.39 6.55
C GLN A 74 -8.07 20.32 7.32
N ILE A 75 -7.95 21.62 7.11
CA ILE A 75 -8.81 22.63 7.74
C ILE A 75 -10.27 22.43 7.34
N LYS A 76 -10.54 22.21 6.04
CA LYS A 76 -11.90 21.91 5.56
C LYS A 76 -12.44 20.61 6.14
N ALA A 77 -11.62 19.57 6.25
CA ALA A 77 -12.01 18.30 6.84
C ALA A 77 -12.40 18.47 8.32
N ILE A 78 -11.59 19.21 9.09
CA ILE A 78 -11.89 19.58 10.48
C ILE A 78 -13.23 20.32 10.54
N TYR A 79 -13.41 21.37 9.74
CA TYR A 79 -14.65 22.15 9.74
C TYR A 79 -15.87 21.33 9.31
N ASN A 80 -15.70 20.41 8.36
CA ASN A 80 -16.80 19.55 7.93
C ASN A 80 -17.29 18.63 9.05
N GLN A 81 -16.37 18.15 9.89
CA GLN A 81 -16.68 17.27 11.01
C GLN A 81 -17.15 18.02 12.26
N PHE A 82 -16.50 19.14 12.61
CA PHE A 82 -16.70 19.82 13.89
C PHE A 82 -17.40 21.17 13.79
N LYS A 83 -17.58 21.72 12.58
CA LYS A 83 -18.24 23.01 12.31
C LYS A 83 -17.68 24.12 13.20
N ASP A 84 -18.53 24.91 13.82
CA ASP A 84 -18.14 26.06 14.65
C ASP A 84 -17.38 25.67 15.92
N LYS A 85 -17.43 24.39 16.33
CA LYS A 85 -16.66 23.85 17.47
C LYS A 85 -15.20 23.52 17.12
N SER A 86 -14.79 23.67 15.86
CA SER A 86 -13.43 23.31 15.43
C SER A 86 -12.34 24.00 16.25
N VAL A 87 -12.53 25.28 16.58
CA VAL A 87 -11.55 26.06 17.37
C VAL A 87 -11.58 25.66 18.84
N SER A 88 -12.75 25.50 19.45
CA SER A 88 -12.84 25.09 20.86
C SER A 88 -12.27 23.70 21.08
N ILE A 89 -12.55 22.76 20.16
CA ILE A 89 -11.98 21.41 20.21
C ILE A 89 -10.47 21.43 20.06
N ALA A 90 -9.93 22.33 19.24
CA ALA A 90 -8.49 22.49 19.12
C ALA A 90 -7.84 22.93 20.42
N GLU A 91 -8.46 23.85 21.14
CA GLU A 91 -7.98 24.38 22.41
C GLU A 91 -8.12 23.36 23.55
N GLU A 92 -9.18 22.55 23.53
CA GLU A 92 -9.47 21.54 24.57
C GLU A 92 -8.77 20.19 24.33
N ASN A 93 -8.86 19.65 23.11
CA ASN A 93 -8.34 18.32 22.75
C ASN A 93 -8.03 18.22 21.24
N PRO A 94 -6.87 18.72 20.79
CA PRO A 94 -6.48 18.69 19.39
C PRO A 94 -6.19 17.26 18.89
N TYR A 95 -6.02 16.28 19.78
CA TYR A 95 -5.80 14.88 19.41
C TYR A 95 -7.03 14.23 18.78
N LEU A 96 -8.24 14.79 18.97
CA LEU A 96 -9.44 14.35 18.25
C LEU A 96 -9.32 14.50 16.73
N PHE A 97 -8.47 15.42 16.25
CA PHE A 97 -8.25 15.59 14.81
C PHE A 97 -7.44 14.45 14.19
N THR A 98 -6.80 13.58 14.97
CA THR A 98 -6.07 12.42 14.43
C THR A 98 -6.98 11.37 13.77
N GLU A 99 -8.28 11.41 14.07
CA GLU A 99 -9.28 10.58 13.40
C GLU A 99 -9.50 11.00 11.93
N ILE A 100 -9.10 12.22 11.57
CA ILE A 100 -9.20 12.74 10.22
C ILE A 100 -8.02 12.28 9.39
N LYS A 101 -8.32 11.61 8.27
CA LYS A 101 -7.30 11.14 7.33
C LYS A 101 -6.36 12.26 6.89
N GLY A 102 -5.08 12.05 7.15
CA GLY A 102 -3.99 12.96 6.82
C GLY A 102 -3.56 13.88 7.96
N ILE A 103 -4.21 13.82 9.13
CA ILE A 103 -3.76 14.47 10.35
C ILE A 103 -3.29 13.36 11.30
N GLY A 104 -1.99 13.30 11.57
CA GLY A 104 -1.40 12.29 12.46
C GLY A 104 -1.02 12.87 13.82
N PHE A 105 -0.72 11.99 14.78
CA PHE A 105 -0.30 12.34 16.14
C PHE A 105 0.75 13.46 16.17
N LYS A 106 1.87 13.32 15.43
CA LYS A 106 2.94 14.33 15.40
C LYS A 106 2.44 15.74 15.07
N LYS A 107 1.47 15.86 14.16
CA LYS A 107 0.92 17.16 13.77
C LYS A 107 0.00 17.74 14.84
N ALA A 108 -0.83 16.89 15.44
CA ALA A 108 -1.65 17.27 16.60
C ALA A 108 -0.76 17.66 17.79
N ASP A 109 0.34 16.96 18.02
CA ASP A 109 1.27 17.22 19.13
C ASP A 109 1.99 18.57 18.99
N ILE A 110 2.45 18.92 17.78
CA ILE A 110 3.02 20.25 17.49
C ILE A 110 2.00 21.37 17.76
N MET A 111 0.74 21.13 17.45
CA MET A 111 -0.33 22.09 17.68
C MET A 111 -0.66 22.22 19.17
N ALA A 112 -0.78 21.09 19.88
CA ALA A 112 -1.03 21.01 21.31
C ALA A 112 0.07 21.76 22.10
N GLU A 113 1.33 21.56 21.75
CA GLU A 113 2.47 22.24 22.36
C GLU A 113 2.37 23.76 22.20
N LYS A 114 2.07 24.25 20.99
CA LYS A 114 1.91 25.69 20.73
C LYS A 114 0.69 26.31 21.42
N LEU A 115 -0.34 25.52 21.70
CA LEU A 115 -1.52 25.92 22.46
C LEU A 115 -1.30 25.85 23.98
N GLY A 116 -0.14 25.35 24.43
CA GLY A 116 0.19 25.24 25.85
C GLY A 116 -0.46 24.05 26.56
N ILE A 117 -0.90 23.03 25.81
CA ILE A 117 -1.42 21.78 26.40
C ILE A 117 -0.27 21.04 27.08
N LYS A 118 -0.54 20.52 28.29
CA LYS A 118 0.49 19.87 29.11
C LYS A 118 0.99 18.58 28.48
N LYS A 119 2.27 18.24 28.71
CA LYS A 119 2.91 17.04 28.16
C LYS A 119 2.37 15.73 28.74
N ASP A 120 1.78 15.79 29.93
CA ASP A 120 1.14 14.70 30.67
C ASP A 120 -0.39 14.66 30.47
N ASP A 121 -0.93 15.43 29.52
CA ASP A 121 -2.36 15.43 29.24
C ASP A 121 -2.86 14.01 28.89
N PRO A 122 -3.94 13.51 29.53
CA PRO A 122 -4.49 12.18 29.28
C PRO A 122 -4.82 11.90 27.81
N ASN A 123 -5.29 12.91 27.06
CA ASN A 123 -5.63 12.74 25.65
C ASN A 123 -4.37 12.58 24.80
N ARG A 124 -3.29 13.31 25.13
CA ARG A 124 -1.97 13.12 24.53
C ARG A 124 -1.47 11.70 24.72
N ILE A 125 -1.57 11.18 25.94
CA ILE A 125 -1.08 9.83 26.29
C ILE A 125 -1.87 8.76 25.53
N LYS A 126 -3.21 8.84 25.55
CA LYS A 126 -4.08 7.92 24.80
C LYS A 126 -3.79 7.93 23.30
N GLU A 127 -3.57 9.11 22.71
CA GLU A 127 -3.23 9.22 21.29
C GLU A 127 -1.81 8.71 20.98
N ALA A 128 -0.85 8.98 21.86
CA ALA A 128 0.51 8.45 21.74
C ALA A 128 0.51 6.92 21.76
N VAL A 129 -0.30 6.28 22.59
CA VAL A 129 -0.45 4.81 22.62
C VAL A 129 -0.91 4.27 21.27
N LYS A 130 -1.98 4.82 20.69
CA LYS A 130 -2.45 4.42 19.36
C LYS A 130 -1.39 4.67 18.29
N TYR A 131 -0.69 5.80 18.36
CA TYR A 131 0.40 6.14 17.45
C TYR A 131 1.53 5.11 17.50
N VAL A 132 2.01 4.76 18.70
CA VAL A 132 3.07 3.76 18.92
C VAL A 132 2.64 2.40 18.36
N ILE A 133 1.41 1.96 18.64
CA ILE A 133 0.88 0.70 18.08
C ILE A 133 0.88 0.75 16.55
N SER A 134 0.37 1.83 15.94
CA SER A 134 0.36 2.00 14.48
C SER A 134 1.75 1.91 13.89
N GLN A 135 2.73 2.61 14.47
CA GLN A 135 4.12 2.60 13.99
C GLN A 135 4.77 1.23 14.12
N ILE A 136 4.56 0.52 15.23
CA ILE A 136 5.10 -0.83 15.41
C ILE A 136 4.47 -1.79 14.39
N CYS A 137 3.15 -1.73 14.19
CA CYS A 137 2.47 -2.50 13.15
C CYS A 137 3.03 -2.20 11.76
N GLU A 138 3.10 -0.94 11.37
CA GLU A 138 3.62 -0.50 10.05
C GLU A 138 5.07 -0.94 9.82
N ASN A 139 5.93 -0.91 10.85
CA ASN A 139 7.33 -1.28 10.72
C ASN A 139 7.58 -2.79 10.77
N SER A 140 6.78 -3.54 11.52
CA SER A 140 6.96 -4.98 11.71
C SER A 140 6.10 -5.84 10.77
N GLY A 141 5.05 -5.27 10.19
CA GLY A 141 4.03 -6.01 9.44
C GLY A 141 3.02 -6.77 10.31
N ASN A 142 3.13 -6.70 11.64
CA ASN A 142 2.22 -7.39 12.56
C ASN A 142 0.88 -6.65 12.67
N CYS A 143 -0.22 -7.38 12.81
CA CYS A 143 -1.56 -6.82 13.05
C CYS A 143 -1.85 -6.48 14.52
N TYR A 144 -1.00 -6.94 15.44
CA TYR A 144 -1.05 -6.63 16.87
C TYR A 144 0.34 -6.31 17.41
N VAL A 145 0.34 -5.77 18.62
CA VAL A 145 1.55 -5.45 19.37
C VAL A 145 1.42 -6.01 20.78
N TYR A 146 2.52 -6.52 21.33
CA TYR A 146 2.56 -6.93 22.73
C TYR A 146 2.65 -5.73 23.66
N TYR A 147 2.00 -5.80 24.82
CA TYR A 147 2.03 -4.73 25.84
C TYR A 147 3.45 -4.24 26.14
N LYS A 148 4.42 -5.15 26.31
CA LYS A 148 5.82 -4.78 26.57
C LYS A 148 6.41 -3.84 25.52
N ASN A 149 6.08 -4.07 24.24
CA ASN A 149 6.56 -3.26 23.13
C ASN A 149 5.88 -1.89 23.07
N ILE A 150 4.62 -1.80 23.48
CA ILE A 150 3.92 -0.51 23.64
C ILE A 150 4.56 0.28 24.78
N ARG A 151 4.80 -0.36 25.92
CA ARG A 151 5.46 0.25 27.08
C ARG A 151 6.83 0.81 26.70
N ASP A 152 7.64 0.04 25.98
CA ASP A 152 8.98 0.46 25.59
C ASP A 152 8.92 1.63 24.58
N GLY A 153 8.03 1.56 23.58
CA GLY A 153 7.84 2.65 22.61
C GLY A 153 7.24 3.93 23.20
N ILE A 154 6.41 3.83 24.23
CA ILE A 154 5.81 5.01 24.89
C ILE A 154 6.84 5.80 25.70
N LYS A 155 7.82 5.12 26.31
CA LYS A 155 8.90 5.80 27.06
C LYS A 155 9.72 6.75 26.20
N GLU A 156 9.78 6.53 24.88
CA GLU A 156 10.45 7.43 23.94
C GLU A 156 9.67 8.73 23.68
N ILE A 157 8.36 8.75 23.97
CA ILE A 157 7.46 9.89 23.73
C ILE A 157 7.07 10.59 25.04
N ILE A 158 6.99 9.82 26.12
CA ILE A 158 6.52 10.26 27.44
C ILE A 158 7.50 9.74 28.51
N GLU A 159 8.37 10.62 28.99
CA GLU A 159 9.50 10.26 29.87
C GLU A 159 9.07 9.73 31.25
N ASN A 160 8.00 10.27 31.85
CA ASN A 160 7.62 10.03 33.24
C ASN A 160 6.25 9.34 33.41
N LEU A 161 5.90 8.42 32.52
CA LEU A 161 4.65 7.65 32.65
C LEU A 161 4.87 6.38 33.48
N SER A 162 4.13 6.24 34.58
CA SER A 162 4.18 5.00 35.38
C SER A 162 3.55 3.82 34.62
N GLU A 163 3.99 2.60 34.93
CA GLU A 163 3.42 1.40 34.29
C GLU A 163 1.95 1.19 34.65
N THR A 164 1.56 1.58 35.87
CA THR A 164 0.15 1.56 36.32
C THR A 164 -0.71 2.52 35.51
N ASP A 165 -0.23 3.74 35.26
CA ASP A 165 -0.98 4.73 34.49
C ASP A 165 -1.08 4.32 33.01
N LEU A 166 0.00 3.83 32.41
CA LEU A 166 -0.04 3.32 31.04
C LEU A 166 -1.09 2.21 30.89
N ARG A 167 -1.12 1.27 31.86
CA ARG A 167 -2.12 0.21 31.88
C ARG A 167 -3.54 0.78 31.98
N ASN A 168 -3.78 1.72 32.88
CA ASN A 168 -5.09 2.37 33.02
C ASN A 168 -5.53 3.05 31.72
N TYR A 169 -4.64 3.74 31.02
CA TYR A 169 -4.95 4.37 29.74
C TYR A 169 -5.23 3.37 28.62
N ILE A 170 -4.51 2.25 28.58
CA ILE A 170 -4.80 1.15 27.64
C ILE A 170 -6.14 0.51 27.95
N ASP A 171 -6.44 0.24 29.23
CA ASP A 171 -7.71 -0.34 29.67
C ASP A 171 -8.89 0.60 29.33
N ASP A 172 -8.72 1.91 29.49
CA ASP A 172 -9.70 2.90 29.07
C ASP A 172 -9.91 2.89 27.55
N LEU A 173 -8.84 2.86 26.76
CA LEU A 173 -8.93 2.74 25.31
C LEU A 173 -9.62 1.45 24.86
N ILE A 174 -9.45 0.35 25.59
CA ILE A 174 -10.16 -0.92 25.36
C ILE A 174 -11.65 -0.76 25.69
N LYS A 175 -12.01 -0.17 26.83
CA LYS A 175 -13.41 0.12 27.20
C LYS A 175 -14.10 1.03 26.17
N GLU A 176 -13.37 2.02 25.65
CA GLU A 176 -13.80 2.93 24.59
C GLU A 176 -13.83 2.26 23.19
N LYS A 177 -13.42 0.99 23.07
CA LYS A 177 -13.31 0.23 21.81
C LYS A 177 -12.35 0.86 20.79
N LYS A 178 -11.42 1.70 21.26
CA LYS A 178 -10.35 2.29 20.46
C LYS A 178 -9.14 1.37 20.35
N LEU A 179 -9.03 0.39 21.25
CA LEU A 179 -8.12 -0.75 21.19
C LEU A 179 -8.91 -2.04 21.43
N ILE A 180 -8.37 -3.15 20.97
CA ILE A 180 -8.92 -4.49 21.21
C ILE A 180 -7.82 -5.36 21.78
N THR A 181 -8.16 -6.21 22.75
CA THR A 181 -7.23 -7.20 23.29
C THR A 181 -7.78 -8.59 23.04
N ASP A 182 -6.87 -9.53 22.78
CA ASP A 182 -7.19 -10.95 22.67
C ASP A 182 -6.98 -11.61 24.04
N LEU A 183 -8.07 -11.73 24.81
CA LEU A 183 -8.02 -12.28 26.17
C LEU A 183 -7.60 -13.76 26.22
N ASP A 184 -7.68 -14.48 25.10
CA ASP A 184 -7.18 -15.86 25.03
C ASP A 184 -5.65 -15.93 25.17
N SER A 185 -4.94 -14.80 24.97
CA SER A 185 -3.50 -14.69 25.23
C SER A 185 -3.14 -14.58 26.72
N VAL A 186 -4.10 -14.50 27.63
CA VAL A 186 -3.87 -14.41 29.10
C VAL A 186 -3.68 -15.78 29.76
N LYS A 187 -3.63 -16.88 28.98
CA LYS A 187 -3.34 -18.22 29.52
C LYS A 187 -1.98 -18.32 30.22
N GLU A 188 -1.07 -17.41 29.93
CA GLU A 188 0.15 -17.20 30.70
C GLU A 188 -0.05 -15.92 31.52
N ASN A 189 0.12 -15.95 32.84
CA ASN A 189 0.01 -14.79 33.76
C ASN A 189 1.06 -13.67 33.48
N ASN A 190 1.51 -13.50 32.24
CA ASN A 190 2.50 -12.55 31.79
C ASN A 190 1.84 -11.44 30.97
N ILE A 191 1.49 -10.34 31.63
CA ILE A 191 0.89 -9.16 31.00
C ILE A 191 1.74 -8.61 29.84
N GLY A 192 3.06 -8.84 29.87
CA GLY A 192 3.97 -8.43 28.80
C GLY A 192 3.70 -9.12 27.45
N LEU A 193 2.99 -10.25 27.45
CA LEU A 193 2.59 -11.01 26.27
C LEU A 193 1.13 -10.77 25.85
N LEU A 194 0.43 -9.83 26.50
CA LEU A 194 -0.91 -9.43 26.11
C LEU A 194 -0.88 -8.82 24.70
N LYS A 195 -1.66 -9.41 23.78
CA LYS A 195 -1.81 -8.90 22.42
C LYS A 195 -2.83 -7.77 22.39
N ILE A 196 -2.43 -6.64 21.82
CA ILE A 196 -3.24 -5.43 21.69
C ILE A 196 -3.28 -5.03 20.21
N TYR A 197 -4.49 -4.81 19.70
CA TYR A 197 -4.78 -4.50 18.31
C TYR A 197 -5.35 -3.08 18.20
N LEU A 198 -5.02 -2.42 17.09
CA LEU A 198 -5.91 -1.38 16.56
C LEU A 198 -7.16 -2.06 15.97
N PRO A 199 -8.37 -1.51 16.17
CA PRO A 199 -9.61 -2.11 15.70
C PRO A 199 -9.61 -2.44 14.21
N VAL A 200 -8.97 -1.60 13.39
CA VAL A 200 -8.88 -1.81 11.93
C VAL A 200 -8.22 -3.14 11.57
N TYR A 201 -7.16 -3.55 12.27
CA TYR A 201 -6.45 -4.79 11.99
C TYR A 201 -7.24 -5.99 12.52
N TYR A 202 -7.69 -5.92 13.76
CA TYR A 202 -8.48 -7.00 14.39
C TYR A 202 -9.75 -7.34 13.59
N TYR A 203 -10.55 -6.33 13.22
CA TYR A 203 -11.76 -6.56 12.44
C TYR A 203 -11.47 -6.95 10.99
N SER A 204 -10.31 -6.59 10.44
CA SER A 204 -9.90 -7.07 9.13
C SER A 204 -9.53 -8.55 9.16
N GLU A 205 -8.82 -9.03 10.18
CA GLU A 205 -8.52 -10.47 10.34
C GLU A 205 -9.80 -11.30 10.50
N LEU A 206 -10.66 -10.92 11.45
CA LEU A 206 -11.95 -11.60 11.64
C LEU A 206 -12.82 -11.53 10.38
N GLY A 207 -12.83 -10.36 9.72
CA GLY A 207 -13.54 -10.11 8.49
C GLY A 207 -13.07 -11.01 7.36
N VAL A 208 -11.76 -11.14 7.14
CA VAL A 208 -11.16 -12.04 6.15
C VAL A 208 -11.58 -13.49 6.41
N SER A 209 -11.43 -13.96 7.65
CA SER A 209 -11.84 -15.33 8.03
C SER A 209 -13.33 -15.58 7.74
N LYS A 210 -14.19 -14.62 8.10
CA LYS A 210 -15.64 -14.70 7.86
C LYS A 210 -15.98 -14.72 6.36
N GLU A 211 -15.41 -13.81 5.58
CA GLU A 211 -15.70 -13.71 4.15
C GLU A 211 -15.16 -14.91 3.37
N LEU A 212 -13.98 -15.42 3.71
CA LEU A 212 -13.45 -16.65 3.10
C LEU A 212 -14.35 -17.85 3.40
N LYS A 213 -14.83 -18.01 4.64
CA LYS A 213 -15.81 -19.05 4.99
C LYS A 213 -17.13 -18.89 4.24
N ARG A 214 -17.58 -17.65 3.99
CA ARG A 214 -18.78 -17.38 3.19
C ARG A 214 -18.58 -17.84 1.75
N ILE A 215 -17.48 -17.42 1.11
CA ILE A 215 -17.18 -17.74 -0.30
C ILE A 215 -16.93 -19.24 -0.50
N ALA A 216 -16.30 -19.90 0.48
CA ALA A 216 -16.01 -21.33 0.42
C ALA A 216 -17.26 -22.23 0.49
N LYS A 217 -18.41 -21.71 0.94
CA LYS A 217 -19.64 -22.51 1.01
C LYS A 217 -20.10 -22.89 -0.39
N PRO A 218 -20.38 -24.18 -0.66
CA PRO A 218 -21.01 -24.59 -1.89
C PRO A 218 -22.38 -23.90 -2.04
N ALA A 219 -22.69 -23.39 -3.23
CA ALA A 219 -24.06 -23.00 -3.53
C ALA A 219 -24.93 -24.27 -3.49
N ALA A 220 -26.12 -24.20 -2.89
CA ALA A 220 -27.06 -25.34 -2.79
C ALA A 220 -27.39 -25.99 -4.15
N SER A 221 -27.13 -25.28 -5.26
CA SER A 221 -27.34 -25.71 -6.65
C SER A 221 -26.08 -26.26 -7.36
N ALA A 222 -24.90 -26.25 -6.73
CA ALA A 222 -23.63 -26.64 -7.37
C ALA A 222 -23.31 -28.15 -7.32
N ALA A 223 -24.13 -28.96 -6.65
CA ALA A 223 -23.89 -30.40 -6.47
C ALA A 223 -24.15 -31.27 -7.72
N LYS A 224 -24.30 -30.69 -8.92
CA LYS A 224 -24.70 -31.44 -10.13
C LYS A 224 -23.83 -31.29 -11.39
N ASN A 225 -22.80 -30.44 -11.43
CA ASN A 225 -22.09 -30.14 -12.70
C ASN A 225 -20.61 -30.57 -12.79
N ASN A 226 -20.05 -31.23 -11.77
CA ASN A 226 -18.59 -31.45 -11.73
C ASN A 226 -18.05 -32.47 -12.75
N SER A 227 -18.86 -33.38 -13.31
CA SER A 227 -18.34 -34.40 -14.23
C SER A 227 -18.02 -33.84 -15.63
N GLU A 228 -18.87 -32.96 -16.18
CA GLU A 228 -18.67 -32.39 -17.52
C GLU A 228 -17.52 -31.37 -17.58
N ASP A 229 -17.36 -30.55 -16.54
CA ASP A 229 -16.29 -29.55 -16.47
C ASP A 229 -14.90 -30.21 -16.30
N THR A 230 -14.83 -31.32 -15.55
CA THR A 230 -13.57 -32.07 -15.35
C THR A 230 -13.17 -32.83 -16.62
N GLU A 231 -14.13 -33.49 -17.28
CA GLU A 231 -13.86 -34.18 -18.56
C GLU A 231 -13.53 -33.20 -19.69
N SER A 232 -14.13 -32.01 -19.69
CA SER A 232 -13.77 -30.90 -20.58
C SER A 232 -12.39 -30.32 -20.26
N ALA A 233 -12.00 -30.27 -18.98
CA ALA A 233 -10.68 -29.83 -18.57
C ALA A 233 -9.60 -30.82 -19.01
N ASP A 234 -9.80 -32.12 -18.82
CA ASP A 234 -8.89 -33.16 -19.30
C ASP A 234 -8.76 -33.10 -20.84
N LYS A 235 -9.88 -32.94 -21.57
CA LYS A 235 -9.85 -32.73 -23.03
C LYS A 235 -9.13 -31.44 -23.43
N PHE A 236 -9.32 -30.34 -22.70
CA PHE A 236 -8.62 -29.06 -22.97
C PHE A 236 -7.11 -29.15 -22.68
N LEU A 237 -6.74 -29.90 -21.65
CA LEU A 237 -5.35 -30.16 -21.25
C LEU A 237 -4.65 -31.15 -22.21
N GLU A 238 -5.38 -32.12 -22.78
CA GLU A 238 -4.86 -33.09 -23.75
C GLU A 238 -4.85 -32.57 -25.21
N HIS A 239 -5.85 -31.78 -25.62
CA HIS A 239 -6.07 -31.37 -27.01
C HIS A 239 -5.86 -29.86 -27.27
N GLY A 240 -5.24 -29.13 -26.33
CA GLY A 240 -4.98 -27.71 -26.46
C GLY A 240 -4.23 -27.36 -27.76
N LYS A 241 -4.77 -26.44 -28.56
CA LYS A 241 -4.19 -25.96 -29.84
C LYS A 241 -2.76 -25.43 -29.72
N ASN A 242 -2.31 -25.14 -28.50
CA ASN A 242 -0.94 -24.79 -28.15
C ASN A 242 -0.39 -25.94 -27.29
N LYS A 243 0.63 -26.67 -27.79
CA LYS A 243 1.34 -27.81 -27.15
C LYS A 243 2.00 -27.47 -25.79
N ILE A 244 1.28 -26.87 -24.85
CA ILE A 244 1.79 -26.54 -23.52
C ILE A 244 1.54 -27.77 -22.64
N SER A 245 2.54 -28.63 -22.54
CA SER A 245 2.53 -29.74 -21.58
C SER A 245 2.68 -29.18 -20.18
N LEU A 246 1.57 -29.10 -19.44
CA LEU A 246 1.59 -28.78 -18.01
C LEU A 246 2.26 -29.91 -17.22
N THR A 247 2.93 -29.57 -16.12
CA THR A 247 3.38 -30.57 -15.13
C THR A 247 2.21 -31.11 -14.35
N ASP A 248 2.42 -32.23 -13.66
CA ASP A 248 1.44 -32.78 -12.72
C ASP A 248 1.06 -31.75 -11.64
N GLU A 249 2.03 -31.01 -11.09
CA GLU A 249 1.76 -29.91 -10.14
C GLU A 249 0.88 -28.81 -10.74
N GLN A 250 1.15 -28.40 -11.99
CA GLN A 250 0.36 -27.39 -12.68
C GLN A 250 -1.05 -27.89 -13.03
N LYS A 251 -1.19 -29.17 -13.42
CA LYS A 251 -2.48 -29.82 -13.64
C LYS A 251 -3.31 -29.87 -12.35
N ILE A 252 -2.70 -30.26 -11.23
CA ILE A 252 -3.36 -30.26 -9.91
C ILE A 252 -3.84 -28.86 -9.55
N ALA A 253 -3.03 -27.82 -9.80
CA ALA A 253 -3.42 -26.43 -9.54
C ALA A 253 -4.66 -26.02 -10.38
N VAL A 254 -4.69 -26.40 -11.66
CA VAL A 254 -5.85 -26.17 -12.54
C VAL A 254 -7.09 -26.93 -12.03
N LEU A 255 -6.96 -28.22 -11.73
CA LEU A 255 -8.07 -29.05 -11.24
C LEU A 255 -8.63 -28.51 -9.91
N ASN A 256 -7.76 -28.06 -8.99
CA ASN A 256 -8.20 -27.46 -7.74
C ASN A 256 -9.03 -26.19 -7.98
N SER A 257 -8.69 -25.37 -8.98
CA SER A 257 -9.47 -24.18 -9.33
C SER A 257 -10.86 -24.49 -9.93
N LEU A 258 -11.08 -25.72 -10.41
CA LEU A 258 -12.38 -26.16 -10.91
C LEU A 258 -13.21 -26.81 -9.80
N ASN A 259 -12.56 -27.61 -8.95
CA ASN A 259 -13.22 -28.42 -7.94
C ASN A 259 -13.54 -27.65 -6.65
N TYR A 260 -12.85 -26.53 -6.39
CA TYR A 260 -13.01 -25.76 -5.16
C TYR A 260 -13.34 -24.30 -5.44
N LYS A 261 -14.18 -23.71 -4.58
CA LYS A 261 -14.50 -22.27 -4.60
C LYS A 261 -13.31 -21.39 -4.31
N ILE A 262 -12.37 -21.89 -3.51
CA ILE A 262 -11.13 -21.19 -3.14
C ILE A 262 -9.98 -22.15 -3.28
N SER A 263 -8.94 -21.76 -4.00
CA SER A 263 -7.69 -22.53 -4.13
C SER A 263 -6.47 -21.62 -4.12
N ILE A 264 -5.35 -22.12 -3.60
CA ILE A 264 -4.09 -21.37 -3.48
C ILE A 264 -3.02 -22.02 -4.36
N ILE A 265 -2.32 -21.21 -5.14
CA ILE A 265 -1.18 -21.62 -5.96
C ILE A 265 0.04 -20.84 -5.48
N SER A 266 1.00 -21.56 -4.92
CA SER A 266 2.26 -20.99 -4.43
C SER A 266 3.43 -21.48 -5.29
N GLY A 267 4.36 -20.63 -5.65
CA GLY A 267 5.56 -21.07 -6.36
C GLY A 267 6.54 -19.95 -6.62
N GLY A 268 7.82 -20.32 -6.77
CA GLY A 268 8.89 -19.36 -7.03
C GLY A 268 8.82 -18.68 -8.40
N PRO A 269 9.78 -17.77 -8.70
CA PRO A 269 9.97 -17.24 -10.04
C PRO A 269 10.24 -18.37 -11.06
N GLY A 270 9.64 -18.29 -12.25
CA GLY A 270 9.89 -19.24 -13.33
C GLY A 270 9.25 -20.63 -13.19
N THR A 271 8.38 -20.86 -12.19
CA THR A 271 7.66 -22.15 -12.01
C THR A 271 6.40 -22.29 -12.87
N GLY A 272 6.12 -21.29 -13.71
CA GLY A 272 4.98 -21.32 -14.65
C GLY A 272 3.64 -20.89 -14.04
N LYS A 273 3.61 -20.14 -12.93
CA LYS A 273 2.37 -19.57 -12.36
C LYS A 273 1.49 -18.88 -13.40
N SER A 274 2.07 -18.03 -14.24
CA SER A 274 1.32 -17.32 -15.29
C SER A 274 0.75 -18.26 -16.35
N THR A 275 1.42 -19.38 -16.65
CA THR A 275 0.88 -20.43 -17.52
C THR A 275 -0.35 -21.09 -16.89
N VAL A 276 -0.31 -21.37 -15.58
CA VAL A 276 -1.47 -21.91 -14.85
C VAL A 276 -2.62 -20.92 -14.85
N ILE A 277 -2.38 -19.64 -14.53
CA ILE A 277 -3.41 -18.59 -14.58
C ILE A 277 -4.06 -18.52 -15.97
N LYS A 278 -3.23 -18.56 -17.02
CA LYS A 278 -3.69 -18.52 -18.41
C LYS A 278 -4.58 -19.72 -18.75
N THR A 279 -4.18 -20.93 -18.36
CA THR A 279 -4.99 -22.15 -18.54
C THR A 279 -6.32 -22.05 -17.79
N ILE A 280 -6.29 -21.65 -16.51
CA ILE A 280 -7.51 -21.46 -15.70
C ILE A 280 -8.43 -20.45 -16.38
N ALA A 281 -7.91 -19.29 -16.80
CA ALA A 281 -8.71 -18.32 -17.52
C ALA A 281 -9.37 -18.96 -18.75
N GLY A 282 -8.58 -19.65 -19.59
CA GLY A 282 -9.04 -20.36 -20.80
C GLY A 282 -10.22 -21.32 -20.57
N LEU A 283 -10.22 -22.04 -19.45
CA LEU A 283 -11.32 -22.92 -19.04
C LEU A 283 -12.59 -22.15 -18.64
N TYR A 284 -12.44 -20.94 -18.12
CA TYR A 284 -13.53 -20.05 -17.73
C TYR A 284 -13.92 -19.04 -18.83
N LYS A 285 -13.49 -19.21 -20.09
CA LYS A 285 -13.66 -18.22 -21.17
C LYS A 285 -15.12 -17.79 -21.47
N GLU A 286 -16.10 -18.61 -21.10
CA GLU A 286 -17.53 -18.29 -21.24
C GLU A 286 -18.12 -17.53 -20.05
N LYS A 287 -17.32 -17.29 -19.01
CA LYS A 287 -17.69 -16.59 -17.78
C LYS A 287 -17.04 -15.21 -17.72
N LYS A 288 -17.46 -14.38 -16.76
CA LYS A 288 -16.81 -13.09 -16.49
C LYS A 288 -15.61 -13.31 -15.57
N ILE A 289 -14.42 -12.93 -16.02
CA ILE A 289 -13.15 -13.18 -15.32
C ILE A 289 -12.55 -11.85 -14.85
N ALA A 290 -12.06 -11.81 -13.62
CA ALA A 290 -11.16 -10.76 -13.15
C ALA A 290 -9.78 -11.36 -12.86
N LEU A 291 -8.74 -10.84 -13.51
CA LEU A 291 -7.35 -11.11 -13.18
C LEU A 291 -6.76 -9.87 -12.54
N THR A 292 -6.38 -9.95 -11.27
CA THR A 292 -5.96 -8.78 -10.51
C THR A 292 -4.65 -8.99 -9.78
N SER A 293 -3.96 -7.88 -9.51
CA SER A 293 -2.73 -7.87 -8.72
C SER A 293 -2.62 -6.57 -7.92
N LEU A 294 -1.74 -6.53 -6.92
CA LEU A 294 -1.46 -5.29 -6.21
C LEU A 294 -0.77 -4.25 -7.11
N SER A 295 0.13 -4.71 -8.00
CA SER A 295 0.96 -3.82 -8.82
C SER A 295 0.49 -3.70 -10.27
N GLY A 296 0.58 -2.50 -10.84
CA GLY A 296 0.23 -2.28 -12.25
C GLY A 296 1.15 -3.03 -13.22
N LYS A 297 2.43 -3.24 -12.85
CA LYS A 297 3.37 -4.02 -13.67
C LYS A 297 2.99 -5.50 -13.74
N ALA A 298 2.58 -6.11 -12.63
CA ALA A 298 2.10 -7.48 -12.62
C ALA A 298 0.79 -7.61 -13.40
N ALA A 299 -0.16 -6.70 -13.21
CA ALA A 299 -1.38 -6.66 -14.01
C ALA A 299 -1.11 -6.52 -15.52
N GLN A 300 -0.14 -5.69 -15.92
CA GLN A 300 0.26 -5.56 -17.33
C GLN A 300 0.82 -6.89 -17.86
N ARG A 301 1.71 -7.56 -17.11
CA ARG A 301 2.25 -8.87 -17.51
C ARG A 301 1.15 -9.92 -17.70
N LEU A 302 0.17 -9.96 -16.80
CA LEU A 302 -1.00 -10.84 -16.95
C LEU A 302 -1.76 -10.51 -18.23
N SER A 303 -1.95 -9.22 -18.53
CA SER A 303 -2.59 -8.77 -19.78
C SER A 303 -1.83 -9.27 -21.02
N ASP A 304 -0.50 -9.13 -21.04
CA ASP A 304 0.33 -9.53 -22.17
C ASP A 304 0.29 -11.05 -22.42
N ILE A 305 0.09 -11.85 -21.37
CA ILE A 305 0.06 -13.32 -21.45
C ILE A 305 -1.32 -13.84 -21.84
N VAL A 306 -2.40 -13.20 -21.36
CA VAL A 306 -3.77 -13.71 -21.49
C VAL A 306 -4.50 -13.11 -22.68
N LYS A 307 -4.42 -11.79 -22.92
CA LYS A 307 -5.18 -11.13 -24.01
C LYS A 307 -4.94 -11.73 -25.41
N PRO A 308 -3.72 -12.13 -25.81
CA PRO A 308 -3.50 -12.68 -27.16
C PRO A 308 -4.34 -13.91 -27.50
N GLU A 309 -4.77 -14.70 -26.51
CA GLU A 309 -5.60 -15.90 -26.76
C GLU A 309 -7.10 -15.62 -26.85
N TYR A 310 -7.54 -14.44 -26.40
CA TYR A 310 -8.96 -14.07 -26.34
C TYR A 310 -9.43 -13.19 -27.50
N GLY A 311 -8.50 -12.72 -28.35
CA GLY A 311 -8.80 -11.86 -29.49
C GLY A 311 -9.54 -10.57 -29.09
N GLU A 312 -10.25 -9.98 -30.05
CA GLU A 312 -10.97 -8.70 -29.86
C GLU A 312 -12.11 -8.76 -28.83
N HIS A 313 -12.64 -9.96 -28.51
CA HIS A 313 -13.70 -10.13 -27.53
C HIS A 313 -13.24 -10.10 -26.06
N ALA A 314 -11.91 -10.06 -25.82
CA ALA A 314 -11.31 -10.08 -24.48
C ALA A 314 -11.89 -9.00 -23.56
N GLU A 315 -12.04 -7.76 -24.03
CA GLU A 315 -12.36 -6.62 -23.15
C GLU A 315 -13.77 -6.67 -22.54
N SER A 316 -14.68 -7.44 -23.13
CA SER A 316 -16.07 -7.59 -22.64
C SER A 316 -16.22 -8.64 -21.54
N LYS A 317 -15.29 -9.60 -21.46
CA LYS A 317 -15.38 -10.77 -20.57
C LYS A 317 -14.25 -10.85 -19.53
N ILE A 318 -13.08 -10.25 -19.81
CA ILE A 318 -11.93 -10.29 -18.90
C ILE A 318 -11.50 -8.89 -18.44
N ASP A 319 -11.60 -8.64 -17.13
CA ASP A 319 -11.05 -7.43 -16.49
C ASP A 319 -9.65 -7.76 -15.95
N ILE A 320 -8.63 -7.08 -16.49
CA ILE A 320 -7.25 -7.21 -16.03
C ILE A 320 -6.79 -5.87 -15.48
N SER A 321 -6.64 -5.79 -14.16
CA SER A 321 -6.38 -4.51 -13.49
C SER A 321 -5.80 -4.68 -12.10
N THR A 322 -5.33 -3.59 -11.48
CA THR A 322 -4.94 -3.65 -10.07
C THR A 322 -6.14 -3.83 -9.17
N ILE A 323 -5.97 -4.36 -7.95
CA ILE A 323 -7.08 -4.54 -6.98
C ILE A 323 -7.86 -3.24 -6.80
N HIS A 324 -7.15 -2.11 -6.70
CA HIS A 324 -7.76 -0.79 -6.56
C HIS A 324 -8.63 -0.39 -7.77
N ARG A 325 -8.19 -0.70 -8.98
CA ARG A 325 -8.93 -0.39 -10.21
C ARG A 325 -10.12 -1.35 -10.39
N LEU A 326 -9.94 -2.64 -10.09
CA LEU A 326 -11.00 -3.64 -10.09
C LEU A 326 -12.14 -3.24 -9.14
N LEU A 327 -11.81 -2.84 -7.92
CA LEU A 327 -12.78 -2.37 -6.92
C LEU A 327 -13.36 -0.96 -7.24
N LYS A 328 -12.92 -0.34 -8.34
CA LYS A 328 -13.24 1.04 -8.72
C LYS A 328 -13.07 1.97 -7.54
N ALA A 329 -11.83 2.08 -7.06
CA ALA A 329 -11.44 3.06 -6.05
C ALA A 329 -11.80 4.45 -6.57
N GLN A 330 -12.76 5.09 -5.92
CA GLN A 330 -13.11 6.47 -6.18
C GLN A 330 -12.53 7.35 -5.10
N TYR A 331 -12.25 8.58 -5.49
CA TYR A 331 -11.80 9.62 -4.59
C TYR A 331 -12.85 10.73 -4.63
N ASP A 332 -13.61 10.83 -3.55
CA ASP A 332 -14.50 11.96 -3.40
C ASP A 332 -13.66 13.20 -3.14
N ARG A 333 -13.71 14.20 -4.02
CA ARG A 333 -12.91 15.43 -3.86
C ARG A 333 -13.48 16.38 -2.79
N GLN A 334 -14.72 16.19 -2.37
CA GLN A 334 -15.38 17.04 -1.37
C GLN A 334 -15.09 16.54 0.05
N THR A 335 -15.24 15.24 0.27
CA THR A 335 -14.91 14.58 1.56
C THR A 335 -13.45 14.15 1.62
N ASN A 336 -12.78 14.05 0.47
CA ASN A 336 -11.40 13.57 0.32
C ASN A 336 -11.22 12.13 0.81
N GLU A 337 -12.32 11.38 0.84
CA GLU A 337 -12.36 9.99 1.19
C GLU A 337 -12.18 9.12 -0.04
N SER A 338 -11.51 8.00 0.17
CA SER A 338 -11.39 6.97 -0.86
C SER A 338 -12.38 5.87 -0.53
N PHE A 339 -13.32 5.62 -1.42
CA PHE A 339 -14.28 4.54 -1.27
C PHE A 339 -14.19 3.58 -2.45
N PHE A 340 -14.57 2.33 -2.21
CA PHE A 340 -14.65 1.33 -3.26
C PHE A 340 -16.09 1.20 -3.71
N THR A 341 -16.30 1.33 -5.02
CA THR A 341 -17.63 1.19 -5.61
C THR A 341 -18.15 -0.23 -5.42
N PHE A 342 -17.26 -1.22 -5.53
CA PHE A 342 -17.59 -2.61 -5.24
C PHE A 342 -17.28 -2.95 -3.78
N ASN A 343 -18.27 -3.50 -3.09
CA ASN A 343 -18.28 -3.79 -1.66
C ASN A 343 -19.38 -4.81 -1.33
N GLU A 344 -19.72 -4.98 -0.05
CA GLU A 344 -20.67 -5.98 0.41
C GLU A 344 -22.08 -5.83 -0.18
N ASN A 345 -22.47 -4.58 -0.47
CA ASN A 345 -23.78 -4.20 -0.99
C ASN A 345 -23.79 -4.09 -2.52
N ASN A 346 -22.61 -4.09 -3.15
CA ASN A 346 -22.45 -4.03 -4.59
C ASN A 346 -21.28 -4.94 -4.99
N ARG A 347 -21.56 -6.23 -5.17
CA ARG A 347 -20.54 -7.25 -5.42
C ARG A 347 -20.00 -7.18 -6.86
N LEU A 348 -18.79 -7.66 -7.06
CA LEU A 348 -18.15 -7.78 -8.36
C LEU A 348 -18.97 -8.69 -9.30
N PRO A 349 -19.15 -8.31 -10.58
CA PRO A 349 -19.93 -9.08 -11.53
C PRO A 349 -19.14 -10.26 -12.15
N HIS A 350 -18.05 -10.71 -11.52
CA HIS A 350 -17.12 -11.71 -12.04
C HIS A 350 -17.36 -13.08 -11.41
N ASP A 351 -17.37 -14.12 -12.22
CA ASP A 351 -17.55 -15.52 -11.81
C ASP A 351 -16.22 -16.17 -11.40
N LEU A 352 -15.10 -15.74 -11.99
CA LEU A 352 -13.75 -16.13 -11.60
C LEU A 352 -12.96 -14.88 -11.21
N ILE A 353 -12.29 -14.92 -10.07
CA ILE A 353 -11.38 -13.88 -9.62
C ILE A 353 -10.04 -14.53 -9.29
N VAL A 354 -8.99 -14.14 -10.00
CA VAL A 354 -7.62 -14.57 -9.75
C VAL A 354 -6.82 -13.41 -9.21
N ILE A 355 -6.18 -13.59 -8.06
CA ILE A 355 -5.31 -12.59 -7.43
C ILE A 355 -3.86 -13.05 -7.58
N ASP A 356 -3.07 -12.36 -8.38
CA ASP A 356 -1.63 -12.58 -8.55
C ASP A 356 -0.82 -11.66 -7.63
N GLU A 357 0.40 -12.08 -7.30
CA GLU A 357 1.27 -11.44 -6.30
C GLU A 357 0.60 -11.34 -4.91
N MET A 358 -0.12 -12.39 -4.50
CA MET A 358 -0.86 -12.42 -3.23
C MET A 358 0.05 -12.25 -1.99
N SER A 359 1.33 -12.61 -2.10
CA SER A 359 2.38 -12.38 -1.09
C SER A 359 2.53 -10.90 -0.68
N MET A 360 2.16 -9.97 -1.56
CA MET A 360 2.27 -8.54 -1.31
C MET A 360 0.98 -7.90 -0.78
N VAL A 361 -0.14 -8.63 -0.75
CA VAL A 361 -1.46 -8.08 -0.40
C VAL A 361 -1.66 -8.06 1.11
N ASP A 362 -1.84 -6.87 1.69
CA ASP A 362 -2.09 -6.68 3.12
C ASP A 362 -3.51 -7.06 3.57
N ILE A 363 -3.70 -7.19 4.89
CA ILE A 363 -4.98 -7.64 5.47
C ILE A 363 -6.14 -6.70 5.15
N ILE A 364 -5.91 -5.39 5.06
CA ILE A 364 -6.96 -4.38 4.87
C ILE A 364 -7.47 -4.43 3.44
N ILE A 365 -6.57 -4.40 2.46
CA ILE A 365 -6.95 -4.48 1.04
C ILE A 365 -7.57 -5.84 0.73
N PHE A 366 -7.02 -6.92 1.29
CA PHE A 366 -7.61 -8.24 1.10
C PHE A 366 -9.03 -8.32 1.67
N TYR A 367 -9.25 -7.83 2.88
CA TYR A 367 -10.59 -7.78 3.47
C TYR A 367 -11.57 -7.03 2.58
N LYS A 368 -11.20 -5.83 2.11
CA LYS A 368 -12.05 -5.01 1.23
C LYS A 368 -12.37 -5.71 -0.10
N LEU A 369 -11.41 -6.44 -0.66
CA LEU A 369 -11.64 -7.24 -1.86
C LEU A 369 -12.62 -8.39 -1.60
N LEU A 370 -12.45 -9.16 -0.53
CA LEU A 370 -13.34 -10.27 -0.19
C LEU A 370 -14.79 -9.81 0.06
N LYS A 371 -14.96 -8.63 0.69
CA LYS A 371 -16.27 -7.98 0.81
C LYS A 371 -16.91 -7.63 -0.54
N ALA A 372 -16.16 -7.61 -1.64
CA ALA A 372 -16.72 -7.39 -2.97
C ALA A 372 -16.97 -8.71 -3.73
N VAL A 373 -16.48 -9.86 -3.27
CA VAL A 373 -16.65 -11.15 -3.96
C VAL A 373 -18.03 -11.75 -3.71
N LYS A 374 -18.78 -12.08 -4.77
CA LYS A 374 -20.10 -12.74 -4.68
C LYS A 374 -19.99 -14.23 -4.29
N ASP A 375 -21.02 -14.78 -3.67
CA ASP A 375 -21.04 -16.20 -3.20
C ASP A 375 -20.83 -17.21 -4.34
N SER A 376 -21.30 -16.88 -5.55
CA SER A 376 -21.18 -17.78 -6.69
C SER A 376 -19.79 -17.79 -7.32
N ALA A 377 -18.90 -16.85 -6.98
CA ALA A 377 -17.60 -16.71 -7.62
C ALA A 377 -16.61 -17.80 -7.17
N VAL A 378 -15.63 -18.09 -8.02
CA VAL A 378 -14.44 -18.87 -7.70
C VAL A 378 -13.27 -17.91 -7.48
N LEU A 379 -12.51 -18.12 -6.42
CA LEU A 379 -11.38 -17.29 -6.02
C LEU A 379 -10.08 -18.10 -6.05
N VAL A 380 -9.13 -17.69 -6.90
CA VAL A 380 -7.82 -18.32 -6.99
C VAL A 380 -6.76 -17.34 -6.49
N LEU A 381 -6.04 -17.74 -5.45
CA LEU A 381 -4.97 -16.94 -4.84
C LEU A 381 -3.62 -17.43 -5.37
N VAL A 382 -2.84 -16.55 -5.99
CA VAL A 382 -1.57 -16.90 -6.62
C VAL A 382 -0.46 -16.01 -6.08
N GLY A 383 0.64 -16.61 -5.64
CA GLY A 383 1.78 -15.87 -5.11
C GLY A 383 3.01 -16.73 -4.87
N ASP A 384 4.01 -16.15 -4.22
CA ASP A 384 5.20 -16.84 -3.75
C ASP A 384 5.35 -16.62 -2.24
N VAL A 385 5.15 -17.67 -1.44
CA VAL A 385 5.24 -17.61 0.03
C VAL A 385 6.65 -17.24 0.53
N ASN A 386 7.67 -17.40 -0.32
CA ASN A 386 9.05 -17.08 -0.03
C ASN A 386 9.48 -15.67 -0.52
N GLN A 387 8.59 -14.93 -1.16
CA GLN A 387 8.81 -13.54 -1.52
C GLN A 387 8.71 -12.65 -0.26
N ILE A 388 9.12 -11.38 -0.40
CA ILE A 388 8.87 -10.38 0.63
C ILE A 388 7.37 -10.28 0.94
N PRO A 389 6.99 -10.13 2.23
CA PRO A 389 5.60 -9.94 2.62
C PRO A 389 5.08 -8.56 2.21
N SER A 390 3.80 -8.30 2.47
CA SER A 390 3.18 -6.99 2.27
C SER A 390 3.88 -5.89 3.08
N VAL A 391 3.87 -4.66 2.54
CA VAL A 391 4.43 -3.49 3.24
C VAL A 391 3.55 -3.06 4.39
N SER A 392 2.23 -3.17 4.25
CA SER A 392 1.26 -2.92 5.32
C SER A 392 0.97 -4.21 6.09
N PRO A 393 0.43 -4.12 7.33
CA PRO A 393 0.27 -5.29 8.20
C PRO A 393 -0.52 -6.46 7.62
N GLY A 394 -0.08 -7.68 7.96
CA GLY A 394 -0.74 -8.96 7.69
C GLY A 394 0.00 -9.84 6.67
N ASP A 395 0.46 -11.03 7.09
CA ASP A 395 1.11 -12.03 6.21
C ASP A 395 0.07 -13.03 5.65
N VAL A 396 -0.89 -12.48 4.89
CA VAL A 396 -2.13 -13.18 4.53
C VAL A 396 -1.87 -14.49 3.78
N LEU A 397 -1.03 -14.48 2.74
CA LEU A 397 -0.79 -15.68 1.92
C LEU A 397 -0.21 -16.81 2.78
N ARG A 398 0.76 -16.48 3.64
CA ARG A 398 1.42 -17.45 4.50
C ARG A 398 0.47 -18.01 5.54
N ASP A 399 -0.31 -17.15 6.21
CA ASP A 399 -1.29 -17.57 7.21
C ASP A 399 -2.38 -18.46 6.61
N LEU A 400 -2.83 -18.17 5.39
CA LEU A 400 -3.79 -19.01 4.67
C LEU A 400 -3.21 -20.39 4.34
N ILE A 401 -1.95 -20.45 3.91
CA ILE A 401 -1.26 -21.72 3.66
C ILE A 401 -1.12 -22.52 4.97
N TYR A 402 -0.68 -21.87 6.07
CA TYR A 402 -0.53 -22.54 7.37
C TYR A 402 -1.87 -23.01 7.97
N SER A 403 -2.97 -22.32 7.67
CA SER A 403 -4.30 -22.72 8.16
C SER A 403 -4.75 -24.09 7.65
N ALA A 404 -4.18 -24.58 6.55
CA ALA A 404 -4.56 -25.82 5.86
C ALA A 404 -6.06 -25.93 5.51
N PHE A 405 -6.79 -24.82 5.51
CA PHE A 405 -8.24 -24.80 5.30
C PHE A 405 -8.63 -24.87 3.81
N PHE A 406 -7.73 -24.44 2.91
CA PHE A 406 -7.94 -24.42 1.47
C PHE A 406 -6.94 -25.34 0.75
N PRO A 407 -7.30 -25.92 -0.40
CA PRO A 407 -6.36 -26.67 -1.21
C PRO A 407 -5.23 -25.74 -1.67
N VAL A 408 -3.99 -26.14 -1.36
CA VAL A 408 -2.77 -25.45 -1.75
C VAL A 408 -1.99 -26.33 -2.73
N THR A 409 -1.57 -25.75 -3.84
CA THR A 409 -0.65 -26.40 -4.78
C THR A 409 0.66 -25.64 -4.83
N PHE A 410 1.76 -26.34 -4.58
CA PHE A 410 3.11 -25.79 -4.70
C PHE A 410 3.69 -26.16 -6.06
N LEU A 411 4.06 -25.14 -6.85
CA LEU A 411 4.79 -25.32 -8.10
C LEU A 411 6.28 -25.27 -7.80
N THR A 412 6.95 -26.43 -7.87
CA THR A 412 8.35 -26.58 -7.51
C THR A 412 9.26 -26.66 -8.73
N LYS A 413 8.75 -27.17 -9.86
CA LYS A 413 9.54 -27.29 -11.10
C LYS A 413 9.74 -25.92 -11.76
N VAL A 414 11.00 -25.52 -11.91
CA VAL A 414 11.40 -24.28 -12.58
C VAL A 414 11.60 -24.54 -14.07
N PHE A 415 10.93 -23.76 -14.94
CA PHE A 415 10.98 -23.91 -16.40
C PHE A 415 12.01 -23.02 -17.09
N ARG A 416 12.55 -22.04 -16.37
CA ARG A 416 13.59 -21.16 -16.88
C ARG A 416 14.94 -21.87 -17.08
N GLN A 417 14.97 -23.20 -16.96
CA GLN A 417 16.15 -24.07 -16.79
C GLN A 417 17.03 -24.25 -18.04
N ASP A 418 16.57 -23.90 -19.25
CA ASP A 418 17.50 -23.79 -20.40
C ASP A 418 18.48 -22.59 -20.24
N GLU A 419 18.30 -21.79 -19.18
CA GLU A 419 19.16 -20.73 -18.64
C GLU A 419 19.33 -20.90 -17.12
N GLY A 420 19.92 -22.03 -16.70
CA GLY A 420 20.30 -22.36 -15.32
C GLY A 420 21.39 -21.44 -14.72
N GLY A 421 21.16 -20.14 -14.71
CA GLY A 421 22.09 -19.15 -14.19
C GLY A 421 22.27 -19.18 -12.67
N LEU A 422 23.35 -18.55 -12.23
CA LEU A 422 23.68 -18.32 -10.83
C LEU A 422 22.53 -17.63 -10.07
N ILE A 423 21.68 -16.85 -10.74
CA ILE A 423 20.53 -16.20 -10.10
C ILE A 423 19.58 -17.25 -9.49
N ASN A 424 19.17 -18.27 -10.25
CA ASN A 424 18.25 -19.30 -9.77
C ASN A 424 18.90 -20.18 -8.71
N ILE A 425 20.16 -20.58 -8.94
CA ILE A 425 20.92 -21.38 -7.97
C ILE A 425 21.07 -20.62 -6.65
N ASN A 426 21.35 -19.32 -6.71
CA ASN A 426 21.50 -18.50 -5.52
C ASN A 426 20.18 -18.18 -4.83
N ALA A 427 19.07 -18.06 -5.58
CA ALA A 427 17.75 -18.02 -4.98
C ALA A 427 17.47 -19.30 -4.17
N HIS A 428 17.75 -20.47 -4.73
CA HIS A 428 17.64 -21.73 -3.98
C HIS A 428 18.60 -21.79 -2.79
N ASN A 429 19.85 -21.32 -2.92
CA ASN A 429 20.80 -21.29 -1.82
C ASN A 429 20.32 -20.38 -0.68
N LEU A 430 19.77 -19.21 -1.01
CA LEU A 430 19.18 -18.30 -0.03
C LEU A 430 18.08 -18.99 0.78
N LEU A 431 17.16 -19.70 0.11
CA LEU A 431 16.06 -20.41 0.77
C LEU A 431 16.53 -21.57 1.64
N ASN A 432 17.66 -22.20 1.30
CA ASN A 432 18.20 -23.35 2.01
C ASN A 432 19.36 -22.99 2.96
N ASN A 433 19.57 -21.70 3.28
CA ASN A 433 20.68 -21.22 4.09
C ASN A 433 22.07 -21.70 3.61
N LYS A 434 22.23 -21.88 2.29
CA LYS A 434 23.50 -22.23 1.64
C LYS A 434 24.22 -20.96 1.19
N ARG A 435 25.54 -21.05 1.05
CA ARG A 435 26.36 -19.93 0.57
C ARG A 435 26.01 -19.57 -0.87
N PHE A 436 26.03 -18.28 -1.18
CA PHE A 436 25.92 -17.80 -2.55
C PHE A 436 27.15 -18.23 -3.36
N ILE A 437 26.91 -18.71 -4.56
CA ILE A 437 27.93 -18.99 -5.56
C ILE A 437 28.19 -17.69 -6.31
N THR A 438 29.43 -17.20 -6.23
CA THR A 438 29.88 -16.00 -6.94
C THR A 438 30.93 -16.39 -7.98
N GLY A 439 30.75 -15.96 -9.24
CA GLY A 439 31.80 -16.06 -10.27
C GLY A 439 31.68 -17.21 -11.28
N GLY A 440 30.48 -17.74 -11.53
CA GLY A 440 30.21 -18.69 -12.62
C GLY A 440 30.18 -18.05 -14.00
N THR A 441 30.40 -18.87 -15.04
CA THR A 441 30.24 -18.46 -16.45
C THR A 441 29.14 -19.32 -17.05
N GLU A 442 28.08 -18.71 -17.57
CA GLU A 442 26.99 -19.41 -18.26
C GLU A 442 26.93 -18.92 -19.70
N LYS A 443 27.00 -19.82 -20.68
CA LYS A 443 27.03 -19.49 -22.13
C LYS A 443 28.03 -18.38 -22.50
N GLY A 444 29.18 -18.32 -21.83
CA GLY A 444 30.23 -17.31 -22.06
C GLY A 444 29.99 -15.96 -21.36
N ILE A 445 28.84 -15.76 -20.70
CA ILE A 445 28.52 -14.57 -19.90
C ILE A 445 28.81 -14.89 -18.43
N LYS A 446 29.69 -14.11 -17.81
CA LYS A 446 29.92 -14.22 -16.36
C LYS A 446 28.81 -13.52 -15.60
N GLU A 447 28.03 -14.29 -14.86
CA GLU A 447 27.09 -13.74 -13.90
C GLU A 447 27.84 -13.35 -12.61
N PHE A 448 27.69 -12.10 -12.18
CA PHE A 448 28.33 -11.57 -10.98
C PHE A 448 27.27 -11.04 -10.03
N ILE A 449 27.15 -11.68 -8.86
CA ILE A 449 26.46 -11.10 -7.71
C ILE A 449 27.52 -10.47 -6.82
N ILE A 450 27.45 -9.15 -6.65
CA ILE A 450 28.36 -8.38 -5.81
C ILE A 450 27.53 -7.71 -4.72
N LYS A 451 27.79 -8.06 -3.46
CA LYS A 451 27.08 -7.49 -2.32
C LYS A 451 27.70 -6.14 -1.94
N TYR A 452 26.89 -5.09 -1.97
CA TYR A 452 27.22 -3.79 -1.36
C TYR A 452 26.51 -3.70 -0.01
N LYS A 453 27.24 -3.46 1.08
CA LYS A 453 26.66 -3.15 2.38
C LYS A 453 27.48 -2.03 3.01
N LYS A 454 26.84 -0.89 3.30
CA LYS A 454 27.42 0.19 4.08
C LYS A 454 26.33 0.82 4.96
N GLU A 455 26.66 1.02 6.24
CA GLU A 455 25.82 1.73 7.20
C GLU A 455 26.31 3.18 7.27
N TYR A 456 25.40 4.15 7.34
CA TYR A 456 25.74 5.57 7.33
C TYR A 456 24.75 6.35 8.21
N ASP A 457 25.22 7.47 8.77
CA ASP A 457 24.39 8.40 9.53
C ASP A 457 23.49 9.22 8.57
N THR A 458 22.24 9.43 8.96
CA THR A 458 21.21 10.13 8.18
C THR A 458 21.42 11.64 8.05
N ALA A 459 22.37 12.22 8.78
CA ALA A 459 22.80 13.61 8.61
C ALA A 459 23.35 13.87 7.18
N ASN A 460 23.27 15.12 6.70
CA ASN A 460 23.72 15.51 5.36
C ASN A 460 25.19 15.10 5.06
N THR A 461 26.04 15.05 6.08
CA THR A 461 27.43 14.59 6.00
C THR A 461 27.53 13.09 5.67
N GLY A 462 26.77 12.23 6.36
CA GLY A 462 26.75 10.79 6.10
C GLY A 462 26.15 10.43 4.74
N LYS A 463 25.21 11.24 4.24
CA LYS A 463 24.63 11.08 2.89
C LYS A 463 25.66 11.31 1.77
N ASN A 464 26.48 12.34 1.86
CA ASN A 464 27.52 12.63 0.87
C ASN A 464 28.62 11.55 0.90
N GLU A 465 28.95 11.05 2.08
CA GLU A 465 29.91 9.97 2.24
C GLU A 465 29.42 8.65 1.62
N LEU A 466 28.14 8.33 1.79
CA LEU A 466 27.51 7.17 1.16
C LEU A 466 27.58 7.26 -0.37
N LEU A 467 27.22 8.42 -0.93
CA LEU A 467 27.25 8.63 -2.39
C LEU A 467 28.65 8.45 -2.95
N LYS A 468 29.66 9.01 -2.27
CA LYS A 468 31.07 8.87 -2.65
C LYS A 468 31.51 7.40 -2.61
N ASP A 469 31.19 6.69 -1.52
CA ASP A 469 31.55 5.28 -1.38
C ASP A 469 30.83 4.38 -2.37
N PHE A 470 29.55 4.66 -2.66
CA PHE A 470 28.79 3.97 -3.68
C PHE A 470 29.42 4.18 -5.07
N ALA A 471 29.80 5.41 -5.42
CA ALA A 471 30.51 5.71 -6.66
C ALA A 471 31.85 4.95 -6.73
N ASP A 472 32.64 4.95 -5.66
CA ASP A 472 33.90 4.21 -5.57
C ASP A 472 33.67 2.68 -5.68
N PHE A 473 32.58 2.17 -5.12
CA PHE A 473 32.18 0.78 -5.26
C PHE A 473 31.83 0.41 -6.71
N ILE A 474 31.00 1.20 -7.38
CA ILE A 474 30.66 0.98 -8.79
C ILE A 474 31.93 1.05 -9.66
N LYS A 475 32.81 2.02 -9.40
CA LYS A 475 34.10 2.13 -10.08
C LYS A 475 34.96 0.88 -9.90
N ARG A 476 35.10 0.37 -8.67
CA ARG A 476 35.82 -0.89 -8.38
C ARG A 476 35.19 -2.10 -9.08
N ILE A 477 33.87 -2.19 -9.17
CA ILE A 477 33.19 -3.26 -9.93
C ILE A 477 33.59 -3.18 -11.39
N SER A 478 33.57 -1.96 -11.94
CA SER A 478 33.82 -1.77 -13.35
C SER A 478 35.27 -2.02 -13.74
N ASP A 479 36.23 -1.55 -12.94
CA ASP A 479 37.65 -1.85 -13.11
C ASP A 479 37.91 -3.37 -13.11
N LYS A 480 37.21 -4.13 -12.25
CA LYS A 480 37.26 -5.61 -12.23
C LYS A 480 36.67 -6.26 -13.48
N ARG A 481 35.68 -5.63 -14.15
CA ARG A 481 35.14 -6.09 -15.44
C ARG A 481 36.12 -5.83 -16.58
N ILE A 482 36.79 -4.68 -16.59
CA ILE A 482 37.73 -4.24 -17.63
C ILE A 482 39.02 -5.06 -17.62
N ASN A 483 39.66 -5.20 -16.46
CA ASN A 483 40.94 -5.92 -16.32
C ASN A 483 40.87 -7.41 -16.68
N LYS A 484 39.67 -7.96 -16.91
CA LYS A 484 39.47 -9.33 -17.41
C LYS A 484 39.22 -9.42 -18.92
N LYS A 485 38.77 -8.33 -19.58
CA LYS A 485 38.63 -8.26 -21.04
C LYS A 485 39.95 -7.93 -21.74
N THR A 486 40.92 -7.35 -21.03
CA THR A 486 42.19 -6.86 -21.58
C THR A 486 43.32 -7.90 -21.67
N ASN A 487 43.04 -9.20 -21.49
CA ASN A 487 44.01 -10.26 -21.78
C ASN A 487 44.22 -10.54 -23.29
N ASN A 488 43.52 -9.83 -24.18
CA ASN A 488 43.82 -9.83 -25.61
C ASN A 488 44.61 -8.57 -25.98
N ALA A 489 45.77 -8.79 -26.59
CA ALA A 489 46.93 -7.89 -26.72
C ALA A 489 46.77 -6.65 -27.63
N TYR A 490 45.59 -6.06 -27.73
CA TYR A 490 45.39 -4.81 -28.45
C TYR A 490 44.49 -3.90 -27.65
N THR A 491 45.07 -2.93 -26.94
CA THR A 491 44.66 -1.52 -26.95
C THR A 491 45.34 -0.72 -25.83
N ALA A 492 46.52 -0.17 -26.11
CA ALA A 492 47.02 1.01 -25.38
C ALA A 492 46.34 2.31 -25.88
N TYR A 493 45.71 2.26 -27.07
CA TYR A 493 45.09 3.42 -27.73
C TYR A 493 43.61 3.64 -27.37
N ALA A 494 42.93 2.68 -26.76
CA ALA A 494 41.52 2.81 -26.36
C ALA A 494 41.31 3.38 -24.95
N ASN A 495 42.39 3.53 -24.16
CA ASN A 495 42.33 3.93 -22.75
C ASN A 495 41.90 5.39 -22.51
N SER A 496 41.95 6.28 -23.51
CA SER A 496 41.55 7.69 -23.33
C SER A 496 40.07 7.97 -23.58
N LYS A 497 39.35 7.06 -24.26
CA LYS A 497 37.91 7.20 -24.55
C LYS A 497 37.01 6.20 -23.81
N ILE A 498 37.57 5.11 -23.29
CA ILE A 498 36.78 4.11 -22.57
C ILE A 498 36.33 4.64 -21.20
N SER A 499 37.08 5.52 -20.52
CA SER A 499 36.76 5.94 -19.14
C SER A 499 35.38 6.58 -18.94
N THR A 500 34.80 7.17 -19.98
CA THR A 500 33.50 7.87 -19.95
C THR A 500 32.32 7.01 -20.39
N LEU A 501 32.55 5.89 -21.08
CA LEU A 501 31.51 4.97 -21.58
C LEU A 501 31.25 3.80 -20.62
N ILE A 502 32.00 3.72 -19.53
CA ILE A 502 31.99 2.59 -18.58
C ILE A 502 30.70 2.53 -17.73
N PHE A 503 30.01 3.65 -17.55
CA PHE A 503 28.76 3.70 -16.80
C PHE A 503 27.54 3.39 -17.68
N ASP A 504 27.69 3.39 -19.01
CA ASP A 504 26.58 3.16 -19.94
C ASP A 504 26.03 1.72 -19.89
N ASP A 505 26.81 0.75 -19.37
CA ASP A 505 26.38 -0.65 -19.21
C ASP A 505 25.91 -1.01 -17.79
N ILE A 506 25.90 -0.04 -16.84
CA ILE A 506 25.44 -0.24 -15.47
C ILE A 506 24.21 0.62 -15.20
N GLN A 507 23.07 -0.03 -15.00
CA GLN A 507 21.85 0.64 -14.54
C GLN A 507 21.64 0.44 -13.04
N VAL A 508 21.61 1.54 -12.28
CA VAL A 508 21.31 1.57 -10.85
C VAL A 508 19.80 1.67 -10.64
N LEU A 509 19.19 0.64 -10.07
CA LEU A 509 17.78 0.65 -9.68
C LEU A 509 17.64 1.13 -8.22
N THR A 510 16.79 2.12 -7.99
CA THR A 510 16.51 2.68 -6.67
C THR A 510 15.00 2.97 -6.56
N PRO A 511 14.38 2.82 -5.37
CA PRO A 511 12.96 3.10 -5.18
C PRO A 511 12.60 4.58 -5.38
N MET A 512 13.58 5.49 -5.33
CA MET A 512 13.37 6.92 -5.53
C MET A 512 13.62 7.31 -6.99
N ARG A 513 12.70 8.07 -7.61
CA ARG A 513 12.92 8.61 -8.98
C ARG A 513 13.80 9.87 -8.99
N LYS A 514 13.64 10.73 -7.98
CA LYS A 514 14.31 12.04 -7.81
C LYS A 514 15.02 12.11 -6.47
N GLY A 515 15.89 13.11 -6.28
CA GLY A 515 16.74 13.28 -5.10
C GLY A 515 18.11 12.64 -5.29
N ASP A 516 19.06 12.92 -4.38
CA ASP A 516 20.47 12.52 -4.57
C ASP A 516 20.67 11.00 -4.68
N LEU A 517 19.83 10.21 -3.99
CA LEU A 517 19.78 8.74 -4.10
C LEU A 517 18.73 8.24 -5.11
N GLY A 518 18.19 9.15 -5.91
CA GLY A 518 17.17 8.86 -6.91
C GLY A 518 17.77 8.34 -8.21
N TYR A 519 16.97 7.57 -8.94
CA TYR A 519 17.32 6.91 -10.20
C TYR A 519 17.97 7.89 -11.17
N ASN A 520 17.40 9.09 -11.32
CA ASN A 520 17.92 10.10 -12.24
C ASN A 520 19.32 10.61 -11.88
N ASN A 521 19.69 10.58 -10.60
CA ASN A 521 20.98 11.09 -10.14
C ASN A 521 22.02 9.97 -10.09
N LEU A 522 21.66 8.80 -9.53
CA LEU A 522 22.58 7.66 -9.40
C LEU A 522 22.99 7.04 -10.75
N ASN A 523 22.17 7.17 -11.80
CA ASN A 523 22.51 6.69 -13.15
C ASN A 523 23.24 7.76 -14.00
N LYS A 524 23.59 8.91 -13.41
CA LYS A 524 24.45 9.92 -14.03
C LYS A 524 25.85 9.99 -13.42
N VAL A 525 26.07 9.22 -12.35
CA VAL A 525 27.33 9.15 -11.60
C VAL A 525 28.39 8.43 -12.42
#